data_AF-A0A7S3KEC4-F1
#
_entry.id   AF-A0A7S3KEC4-F1
#
_cell.length_a   1.000
_cell.length_b   1.000
_cell.length_c   1.000
_cell.angle_alpha   90.00
_cell.angle_beta   90.00
_cell.angle_gamma   90.00
#
_symmetry.space_group_name_H-M   'P 1'
#
loop_
_entity.id
_entity.type
_entity.pdbx_description
1 polymer ?
#
loop_
_entity_poly.entity_id
_entity_poly.type
_entity_poly.pdbx_seq_one_letter_code
_entity_poly.pdbx_strand_id
1 'polypeptide(L)'
;GFDLMPTQSRVNIMDKDKKHEIYNQVNNEEKDRYEKCDKCKISEKHIKQIVNRVIGVDIHINKNMLKVIGGIAKVWVAQIVEEAKDIQVKEDYRNRELIGLNKIFKSKR
;
A
#
# COMPACT_ATOMS: atom_id res chain seq x y z
N GLY A 1 4.32 3.78 26.20
CA GLY A 1 4.91 4.52 25.08
C GLY A 1 4.72 3.68 23.85
N PHE A 2 4.11 4.23 22.79
CA PHE A 2 4.03 3.55 21.51
C PHE A 2 5.35 3.78 20.78
N ASP A 3 6.19 2.76 20.74
CA ASP A 3 7.41 2.76 19.94
C ASP A 3 7.02 2.79 18.46
N LEU A 4 7.17 3.97 17.86
CA LEU A 4 7.26 4.16 16.43
C LEU A 4 8.54 3.45 15.95
N MET A 5 8.41 2.19 15.58
CA MET A 5 9.47 1.47 14.88
C MET A 5 9.65 1.99 13.45
N PRO A 6 10.88 1.92 12.92
CA PRO A 6 11.39 2.86 11.93
C PRO A 6 10.88 2.52 10.53
N THR A 7 10.62 3.57 9.76
CA THR A 7 10.47 3.55 8.30
C THR A 7 11.75 2.98 7.67
N GLN A 8 11.79 1.66 7.50
CA GLN A 8 12.75 1.01 6.64
C GLN A 8 12.00 0.37 5.49
N SER A 9 12.28 0.87 4.29
CA SER A 9 11.95 0.27 3.01
C SER A 9 12.43 -1.19 3.01
N ARG A 10 11.54 -2.12 3.37
CA ARG A 10 11.82 -3.55 3.33
C ARG A 10 10.73 -4.17 2.50
N VAL A 11 11.09 -4.62 1.30
CA VAL A 11 10.41 -5.76 0.69
C VAL A 11 10.65 -6.92 1.64
N ASN A 12 9.84 -6.99 2.69
CA ASN A 12 9.94 -8.00 3.71
C ASN A 12 9.27 -9.20 3.07
N ILE A 13 10.07 -10.13 2.55
CA ILE A 13 9.62 -11.47 2.23
C ILE A 13 9.24 -12.09 3.59
N MET A 14 8.06 -11.75 4.11
CA MET A 14 7.58 -12.26 5.38
C MET A 14 7.48 -13.78 5.27
N ASP A 15 8.04 -14.46 6.27
CA ASP A 15 7.76 -15.87 6.48
C ASP A 15 6.26 -16.10 6.49
N LYS A 16 5.81 -17.18 5.83
CA LYS A 16 4.39 -17.52 5.74
C LYS A 16 3.74 -17.59 7.12
N ASP A 17 4.49 -18.00 8.14
CA ASP A 17 4.01 -18.14 9.50
C ASP A 17 3.73 -16.78 10.15
N LYS A 18 4.63 -15.79 9.98
CA LYS A 18 4.40 -14.40 10.44
C LYS A 18 3.24 -13.73 9.71
N LYS A 19 3.09 -14.01 8.41
CA LYS A 19 1.95 -13.54 7.60
C LYS A 19 0.62 -14.08 8.14
N HIS A 20 0.61 -15.34 8.57
CA HIS A 20 -0.57 -15.98 9.14
C HIS A 20 -0.90 -15.46 10.55
N GLU A 21 0.12 -15.25 11.40
CA GLU A 21 -0.07 -14.67 12.74
C GLU A 21 -0.69 -13.27 12.69
N ILE A 22 -0.14 -12.38 11.85
CA ILE A 22 -0.67 -11.02 11.70
C ILE A 22 -2.10 -11.05 11.14
N TYR A 23 -2.37 -11.92 10.16
CA TYR A 23 -3.72 -12.08 9.60
C TYR A 23 -4.74 -12.50 10.67
N ASN A 24 -4.35 -13.34 11.62
CA ASN A 24 -5.25 -13.81 12.66
C ASN A 24 -5.55 -12.76 13.75
N GLN A 25 -4.67 -11.77 13.91
CA GLN A 25 -4.79 -10.70 14.91
C GLN A 25 -5.64 -9.50 14.46
N VAL A 26 -5.92 -9.37 13.17
CA VAL A 26 -6.67 -8.23 12.60
C VAL A 26 -8.18 -8.50 12.55
N ASN A 27 -8.97 -7.42 12.50
CA ASN A 27 -10.43 -7.50 12.44
C ASN A 27 -10.92 -8.01 11.07
N ASN A 28 -12.20 -8.39 10.98
CA ASN A 28 -12.75 -8.99 9.75
C ASN A 28 -12.71 -8.05 8.54
N GLU A 29 -12.79 -6.73 8.75
CA GLU A 29 -12.71 -5.75 7.68
C GLU A 29 -11.28 -5.63 7.12
N GLU A 30 -10.29 -5.67 8.00
CA GLU A 30 -8.87 -5.70 7.65
C GLU A 30 -8.49 -6.98 6.92
N LYS A 31 -9.05 -8.12 7.34
CA LYS A 31 -8.92 -9.41 6.64
C LYS A 31 -9.45 -9.35 5.22
N ASP A 32 -10.65 -8.79 5.03
CA ASP A 32 -11.25 -8.61 3.70
C ASP A 32 -10.39 -7.72 2.79
N ARG A 33 -9.91 -6.58 3.31
CA ARG A 33 -8.98 -5.69 2.59
C ARG A 33 -7.71 -6.43 2.16
N TYR A 34 -7.15 -7.21 3.07
CA TYR A 34 -5.94 -7.97 2.82
C TYR A 34 -6.15 -9.04 1.74
N GLU A 35 -7.23 -9.82 1.80
CA GLU A 35 -7.52 -10.83 0.78
C GLU A 35 -7.72 -10.22 -0.60
N LYS A 36 -8.41 -9.08 -0.67
CA LYS A 36 -8.60 -8.33 -1.92
C LYS A 36 -7.26 -7.88 -2.50
N CYS A 37 -6.35 -7.38 -1.66
CA CYS A 37 -5.00 -7.01 -2.08
C CYS A 37 -4.19 -8.23 -2.54
N ASP A 38 -4.16 -9.32 -1.77
CA ASP A 38 -3.38 -10.53 -2.07
C ASP A 38 -3.82 -11.16 -3.41
N LYS A 39 -5.13 -11.27 -3.63
CA LYS A 39 -5.73 -11.82 -4.86
C LYS A 39 -5.69 -10.87 -6.07
N CYS A 40 -5.48 -9.56 -5.85
CA CYS A 40 -5.42 -8.59 -6.93
C CYS A 40 -4.25 -8.89 -7.88
N LYS A 41 -4.54 -8.96 -9.19
CA LYS A 41 -3.56 -9.13 -10.26
C LYS A 41 -3.89 -8.19 -11.42
N ILE A 42 -2.86 -7.60 -11.99
CA ILE A 42 -3.01 -6.82 -13.22
C ILE A 42 -3.08 -7.79 -14.38
N SER A 43 -4.10 -7.63 -15.24
CA SER A 43 -4.31 -8.49 -16.40
C SER A 43 -3.12 -8.46 -17.36
N GLU A 44 -2.59 -9.63 -17.72
CA GLU A 44 -1.50 -9.78 -18.70
C GLU A 44 -1.84 -9.11 -20.04
N LYS A 45 -3.11 -9.17 -20.46
CA LYS A 45 -3.61 -8.49 -21.68
C LYS A 45 -3.44 -6.98 -21.59
N HIS A 46 -3.79 -6.39 -20.45
CA HIS A 46 -3.66 -4.93 -20.25
C HIS A 46 -2.20 -4.51 -20.14
N ILE A 47 -1.36 -5.30 -19.46
CA ILE A 47 0.08 -5.06 -19.39
C ILE A 47 0.66 -5.05 -20.82
N LYS A 48 0.35 -6.06 -21.63
CA LYS A 48 0.82 -6.11 -23.02
C LYS A 48 0.37 -4.89 -23.83
N GLN A 49 -0.89 -4.47 -23.70
CA GLN A 49 -1.40 -3.27 -24.37
C GLN A 49 -0.65 -2.00 -23.94
N ILE A 50 -0.37 -1.83 -22.66
CA ILE A 50 0.38 -0.68 -22.14
C ILE A 50 1.82 -0.70 -22.67
N VAL A 51 2.51 -1.83 -22.58
CA VAL A 51 3.90 -1.94 -23.03
C VAL A 51 4.03 -1.67 -24.53
N ASN A 52 3.14 -2.24 -25.36
CA ASN A 52 3.12 -1.97 -26.79
C ASN A 52 2.85 -0.49 -27.11
N ARG A 53 2.01 0.19 -26.33
CA ARG A 53 1.77 1.65 -26.47
C ARG A 53 2.99 2.47 -26.10
N VAL A 54 3.71 2.09 -25.05
CA VAL A 54 4.91 2.82 -24.58
C VAL A 54 6.06 2.67 -25.57
N ILE A 55 6.28 1.45 -26.08
CA ILE A 55 7.42 1.18 -26.97
C ILE A 55 7.09 1.53 -28.43
N GLY A 56 5.82 1.66 -28.79
CA GLY A 56 5.38 2.12 -30.11
C GLY A 56 5.47 1.06 -31.21
N VAL A 57 5.79 -0.18 -30.85
CA VAL A 57 5.81 -1.34 -31.75
C VAL A 57 5.11 -2.52 -31.08
N ASP A 58 4.46 -3.39 -31.88
CA ASP A 58 3.86 -4.61 -31.34
C ASP A 58 4.95 -5.65 -31.07
N ILE A 59 5.28 -5.84 -29.79
CA ILE A 59 6.34 -6.75 -29.37
C ILE A 59 5.72 -8.03 -28.86
N HIS A 60 6.32 -9.15 -29.26
CA HIS A 60 5.99 -10.42 -28.65
C HIS A 60 6.67 -10.55 -27.28
N ILE A 61 5.94 -10.22 -26.22
CA ILE A 61 6.41 -10.32 -24.83
C ILE A 61 6.07 -11.70 -24.28
N ASN A 62 7.07 -12.40 -23.76
CA ASN A 62 6.90 -13.68 -23.07
C ASN A 62 5.95 -13.53 -21.85
N LYS A 63 5.03 -14.50 -21.67
CA LYS A 63 4.11 -14.56 -20.52
C LYS A 63 4.81 -14.42 -19.16
N ASN A 64 5.98 -15.01 -18.99
CA ASN A 64 6.74 -14.88 -17.74
C ASN A 64 7.18 -13.44 -17.48
N MET A 65 7.55 -12.71 -18.54
CA MET A 65 7.90 -11.28 -18.43
C MET A 65 6.68 -10.43 -18.08
N LEU A 66 5.51 -10.72 -18.67
CA LEU A 66 4.25 -10.04 -18.30
C LEU A 66 3.91 -10.24 -16.82
N LYS A 67 4.12 -11.44 -16.26
CA LYS A 67 3.93 -11.71 -14.83
C LYS A 67 4.90 -10.91 -13.96
N VAL A 68 6.17 -10.83 -14.34
CA VAL A 68 7.18 -10.03 -13.62
C VAL A 68 6.79 -8.56 -13.63
N ILE A 69 6.44 -7.99 -14.79
CA ILE A 69 5.99 -6.61 -14.92
C ILE A 69 4.75 -6.36 -14.05
N GLY A 70 3.77 -7.28 -14.07
CA GLY A 70 2.59 -7.18 -13.23
C GLY A 70 2.89 -7.23 -11.74
N GLY A 71 3.87 -8.05 -11.32
CA GLY A 71 4.35 -8.11 -9.94
C GLY A 71 5.02 -6.81 -9.50
N ILE A 72 5.92 -6.27 -10.33
CA ILE A 72 6.60 -5.00 -10.06
C ILE A 72 5.59 -3.86 -9.96
N ALA A 73 4.66 -3.77 -10.90
CA ALA A 73 3.61 -2.76 -10.90
C ALA A 73 2.71 -2.86 -9.64
N LYS A 74 2.38 -4.07 -9.19
CA LYS A 74 1.62 -4.27 -7.94
C LYS A 74 2.39 -3.77 -6.71
N VAL A 75 3.67 -4.10 -6.60
CA VAL A 75 4.52 -3.63 -5.49
C VAL A 75 4.63 -2.11 -5.51
N TRP A 76 4.83 -1.52 -6.69
CA TRP A 76 4.94 -0.08 -6.84
C TRP A 76 3.65 0.66 -6.43
N VAL A 77 2.48 0.16 -6.86
CA VAL A 77 1.19 0.73 -6.44
C VAL A 77 0.99 0.59 -4.93
N ALA A 78 1.36 -0.54 -4.34
CA ALA A 78 1.26 -0.74 -2.89
C ALA A 78 2.08 0.31 -2.11
N GLN A 79 3.32 0.56 -2.53
CA GLN A 79 4.18 1.57 -1.92
C GLN A 79 3.58 2.98 -2.00
N ILE A 80 3.00 3.35 -3.15
CA ILE A 80 2.34 4.65 -3.32
C ILE A 80 1.15 4.80 -2.36
N VAL A 81 0.33 3.76 -2.25
CA VAL A 81 -0.85 3.78 -1.38
C VAL A 81 -0.45 3.82 0.11
N GLU A 82 0.58 3.08 0.50
CA GLU A 82 1.13 3.09 1.85
C GLU A 82 1.64 4.49 2.23
N GLU A 83 2.44 5.12 1.36
CA GLU A 83 2.95 6.48 1.60
C GLU A 83 1.82 7.51 1.66
N ALA A 84 0.86 7.43 0.74
CA ALA A 84 -0.30 8.33 0.75
C ALA A 84 -1.12 8.18 2.04
N LYS A 85 -1.25 6.96 2.56
CA LYS A 85 -1.95 6.70 3.81
C LYS A 85 -1.20 7.22 5.02
N ASP A 86 0.12 7.06 5.05
CA ASP A 86 0.98 7.60 6.11
C ASP A 86 0.88 9.13 6.18
N ILE A 87 0.94 9.81 5.03
CA ILE A 87 0.74 11.26 4.93
C ILE A 87 -0.64 11.66 5.46
N GLN A 88 -1.71 10.98 5.03
CA GLN A 88 -3.07 11.24 5.49
C GLN A 88 -3.18 11.14 7.02
N VAL A 89 -2.64 10.07 7.60
CA VAL A 89 -2.67 9.85 9.04
C VAL A 89 -1.91 10.96 9.78
N LYS A 90 -0.73 11.34 9.30
CA LYS A 90 0.06 12.45 9.86
C LYS A 90 -0.68 13.79 9.80
N GLU A 91 -1.40 14.07 8.72
CA GLU A 91 -2.23 15.27 8.60
C GLU A 91 -3.43 15.25 9.55
N ASP A 92 -4.11 14.12 9.67
CA ASP A 92 -5.23 13.95 10.61
C ASP A 92 -4.79 14.17 12.07
N TYR A 93 -3.63 13.66 12.46
CA TYR A 93 -3.06 13.91 13.79
C TYR A 93 -2.78 15.39 14.02
N ARG A 94 -2.08 16.07 13.09
CA ARG A 94 -1.80 17.51 13.19
C ARG A 94 -3.08 18.34 13.31
N ASN A 95 -4.10 18.01 12.53
CA ASN A 95 -5.38 18.69 12.58
C ASN A 95 -6.10 18.53 13.93
N ARG A 96 -6.04 17.33 14.53
CA ARG A 96 -6.63 17.09 15.86
C ARG A 96 -5.91 17.86 16.96
N GLU A 97 -4.59 17.96 16.92
CA GLU A 97 -3.81 18.75 17.87
C GLU A 97 -4.16 20.23 17.79
N LEU A 98 -4.28 20.79 16.59
CA LEU A 98 -4.69 22.18 16.37
C LEU A 98 -6.12 22.46 16.90
N ILE A 99 -7.05 21.53 16.73
CA ILE A 99 -8.40 21.63 17.29
C ILE A 99 -8.37 21.58 18.82
N GLY A 100 -7.55 20.69 19.40
CA GLY A 100 -7.36 20.57 20.84
C GLY A 100 -6.81 21.86 21.46
N LEU A 101 -5.75 22.42 20.86
CA LEU A 101 -5.16 23.69 21.28
C LEU A 101 -6.17 24.84 21.21
N ASN A 102 -6.94 24.94 20.12
CA ASN A 102 -7.97 25.98 19.98
C ASN A 102 -9.08 25.87 21.03
N LYS A 103 -9.47 24.67 21.46
CA LYS A 103 -10.42 24.47 22.57
C LYS A 103 -9.84 24.95 23.90
N ILE A 104 -8.57 24.67 24.17
CA ILE A 104 -7.87 25.12 25.39
C ILE A 104 -7.79 26.65 25.44
N PHE A 105 -7.44 27.30 24.33
CA PHE A 105 -7.36 28.76 24.26
C PHE A 105 -8.73 29.44 24.41
N LYS A 106 -9.81 28.85 23.86
CA LYS A 106 -11.17 29.38 24.05
C LYS A 106 -11.73 29.18 25.45
N SER A 107 -11.30 28.16 26.18
CA SER A 107 -11.71 27.89 27.57
C SER A 107 -11.05 28.80 28.60
N LYS A 108 -9.96 29.50 28.24
CA LYS A 108 -9.20 30.39 29.13
C LYS A 108 -9.58 31.88 29.00
N ARG A 109 -10.54 32.22 28.14
CA ARG A 109 -11.18 33.55 28.06
C ARG A 109 -12.58 33.45 28.63
#